data_AF-A0A965VJE0-F1
#
_entry.id   AF-A0A965VJE0-F1
#
_cell.length_a   1.000
_cell.length_b   1.000
_cell.length_c   1.000
_cell.angle_alpha   90.00
_cell.angle_beta   90.00
_cell.angle_gamma   90.00
#
_symmetry.space_group_name_H-M   'P 1'
#
loop_
_entity.id
_entity.type
_entity.pdbx_description
1 polymer ?
#
loop_
_entity_poly.entity_id
_entity_poly.type
_entity_poly.pdbx_seq_one_letter_code
_entity_poly.pdbx_strand_id
1 'polypeptide(L)' 'LVLARGYAWLSDAQGRSVASAHAVHAGQTLQAQLHDGRLTVQTLSAQVK' A
#
# COMPACT_ATOMS: atom_id res chain seq x y z
N LEU A 1 -10.14 -15.78 -2.24
CA LEU A 1 -9.43 -14.70 -2.95
C LEU A 1 -8.21 -14.26 -2.13
N VAL A 2 -7.10 -13.85 -2.76
CA VAL A 2 -5.80 -13.64 -2.08
C VAL A 2 -5.85 -12.56 -0.98
N LEU A 3 -6.68 -11.53 -1.14
CA LEU A 3 -6.85 -10.43 -0.17
C LEU A 3 -7.53 -10.85 1.15
N ALA A 4 -8.30 -11.95 1.16
CA ALA A 4 -8.97 -12.44 2.37
C ALA A 4 -7.99 -13.04 3.41
N ARG A 5 -6.71 -13.19 3.04
CA ARG A 5 -5.65 -13.72 3.92
C ARG A 5 -4.87 -12.64 4.66
N GLY A 6 -5.42 -11.41 4.74
CA GLY A 6 -4.77 -10.29 5.43
C GLY A 6 -3.74 -9.53 4.60
N TYR A 7 -3.83 -9.62 3.26
CA TYR A 7 -3.01 -8.83 2.35
C TYR A 7 -3.82 -7.67 1.79
N ALA A 8 -3.13 -6.56 1.49
CA ALA A 8 -3.70 -5.41 0.80
C ALA A 8 -2.98 -5.15 -0.53
N TRP A 9 -3.71 -4.66 -1.52
CA TRP A 9 -3.09 -4.01 -2.66
C TRP A 9 -2.85 -2.54 -2.34
N LEU A 10 -1.62 -2.08 -2.58
CA LEU A 10 -1.22 -0.71 -2.35
C LEU A 10 -1.12 0.04 -3.67
N SER A 11 -1.57 1.29 -3.70
CA SER A 11 -1.40 2.19 -4.83
C SER A 11 -1.00 3.59 -4.40
N ASP A 12 -0.27 4.30 -5.25
CA ASP A 12 0.11 5.70 -5.06
C ASP A 12 -1.10 6.64 -5.22
N ALA A 13 -0.86 7.95 -5.07
CA ALA A 13 -1.90 8.97 -5.23
C ALA A 13 -2.49 9.06 -6.64
N GLN A 14 -1.80 8.49 -7.65
CA GLN A 14 -2.26 8.42 -9.03
C GLN A 14 -2.93 7.07 -9.35
N GLY A 15 -3.10 6.20 -8.34
CA GLY A 15 -3.71 4.88 -8.49
C GLY A 15 -2.78 3.82 -9.10
N ARG A 16 -1.47 4.08 -9.21
CA ARG A 16 -0.51 3.08 -9.70
C ARG A 16 -0.16 2.12 -8.59
N SER A 17 -0.19 0.82 -8.88
CA SER A 17 0.17 -0.20 -7.90
C SER A 17 1.62 -0.05 -7.43
N VAL A 18 1.79 -0.09 -6.12
CA VAL A 18 3.12 -0.15 -5.49
C VAL A 18 3.61 -1.60 -5.56
N ALA A 19 4.62 -1.84 -6.39
CA ALA A 19 5.20 -3.17 -6.59
C ALA A 19 6.49 -3.43 -5.80
N SER A 20 7.08 -2.40 -5.20
CA SER A 20 8.34 -2.49 -4.45
C SER A 20 8.39 -1.44 -3.33
N ALA A 21 8.91 -1.84 -2.16
CA ALA A 21 9.14 -0.92 -1.04
C ALA A 21 10.18 0.19 -1.37
N HIS A 22 11.05 -0.02 -2.37
CA HIS A 22 11.98 1.01 -2.84
C HIS A 22 11.28 2.24 -3.43
N ALA A 23 10.07 2.08 -3.94
CA ALA A 23 9.29 3.15 -4.55
C ALA A 23 8.42 3.90 -3.53
N VAL A 24 8.57 3.59 -2.23
CA VAL A 24 7.78 4.18 -1.15
C VAL A 24 8.68 5.04 -0.26
N HIS A 25 8.20 6.23 0.05
CA HIS A 25 8.89 7.17 0.92
C HIS A 25 8.12 7.40 2.22
N ALA A 26 8.84 7.72 3.30
CA ALA A 26 8.21 8.16 4.55
C ALA A 26 7.38 9.44 4.31
N GLY A 27 6.23 9.53 4.96
CA GLY A 27 5.25 10.59 4.78
C GLY A 27 4.33 10.41 3.57
N GLN A 28 4.63 9.50 2.64
CA GLN A 28 3.82 9.26 1.45
C GLN A 28 2.44 8.69 1.82
N THR A 29 1.39 9.25 1.21
CA THR A 29 0.03 8.69 1.31
C THR A 29 -0.18 7.62 0.25
N LEU A 30 -0.68 6.46 0.66
CA LEU A 30 -1.04 5.34 -0.20
C LEU A 30 -2.51 4.96 -0.01
N GLN A 31 -3.10 4.36 -1.04
CA GLN A 31 -4.40 3.71 -0.96
C GLN A 31 -4.21 2.21 -0.78
N ALA A 32 -4.77 1.64 0.29
CA ALA A 32 -4.76 0.22 0.59
C ALA A 32 -6.14 -0.38 0.31
N GLN A 33 -6.21 -1.38 -0.56
CA GLN A 33 -7.41 -2.16 -0.83
C GLN A 33 -7.32 -3.51 -0.13
N LEU A 34 -8.22 -3.72 0.83
CA LEU A 34 -8.48 -5.01 1.46
C LEU A 34 -9.68 -5.70 0.79
N HIS A 35 -9.99 -6.92 1.23
CA HIS A 35 -11.10 -7.69 0.69
C HIS A 35 -12.49 -7.10 1.00
N ASP A 36 -12.60 -6.29 2.04
CA ASP A 36 -13.84 -5.74 2.60
C ASP A 36 -13.93 -4.21 2.50
N GLY A 37 -12.83 -3.54 2.13
CA GLY A 37 -12.81 -2.09 2.13
C GLY A 37 -11.51 -1.47 1.65
N ARG A 38 -11.47 -0.14 1.69
CA ARG A 38 -10.33 0.68 1.29
C ARG A 38 -9.93 1.61 2.42
N LEU A 39 -8.63 1.80 2.60
CA LEU A 39 -8.05 2.69 3.59
C LEU A 39 -7.09 3.66 2.89
N THR A 40 -7.08 4.90 3.35
CA THR A 40 -5.98 5.83 3.08
C THR A 40 -4.98 5.71 4.23
N VAL A 41 -3.72 5.41 3.91
CA VAL A 41 -2.65 5.22 4.90
C VAL A 41 -1.50 6.17 4.62
N GLN A 42 -0.76 6.55 5.66
CA GLN A 42 0.49 7.29 5.53
C GLN A 42 1.66 6.37 5.87
N THR A 43 2.65 6.30 4.99
CA THR A 43 3.87 5.54 5.24
C THR A 43 4.67 6.22 6.34
N LEU A 44 4.95 5.50 7.43
CA LEU A 44 5.85 5.99 8.48
C LEU A 44 7.32 5.70 8.13
N SER A 45 7.59 4.49 7.65
CA SER A 45 8.91 4.06 7.18
C SER A 45 8.76 2.98 6.10
N ALA A 46 9.76 2.88 5.24
CA ALA A 46 9.90 1.79 4.27
C ALA A 46 11.29 1.19 4.44
N GLN A 47 11.35 -0.13 4.64
CA GLN A 47 12.60 -0.86 4.78
C GLN A 47 12.71 -1.89 3.67
N VAL A 48 13.86 -1.91 3.02
CA VAL A 48 14.22 -2.91 2.03
C VAL A 48 15.18 -3.89 2.69
N LYS A 49 15.02 -5.17 2.37
CA LYS A 49 15.91 -6.25 2.82
C LYS A 49 17.25 -6.21 2.10
#